data_AF-A0A7Y7AFI9-F1
#
_entry.id   AF-A0A7Y7AFI9-F1
#
_cell.length_a   1.000
_cell.length_b   1.000
_cell.length_c   1.000
_cell.angle_alpha   90.00
_cell.angle_beta   90.00
_cell.angle_gamma   90.00
#
_symmetry.space_group_name_H-M   'P 1'
#
loop_
_entity.id
_entity.type
_entity.pdbx_description
1 polymer ?
#
loop_
_entity_poly.entity_id
_entity_poly.type
_entity_poly.pdbx_seq_one_letter_code
_entity_poly.pdbx_strand_id
1 'polypeptide(L)'
;MDAGPTLFIALGITLMIAVGIQIGLYNMRKRQKLVYPELWKEFETAVKNGLHTDIISVGNKLIYNKYLRQEHLTIIHQTAIKLEKEHIQFKSLRLNAYNKQLHYDRPLPEIGSSGGVKQSWFDGK
;
A
#
# COMPACT_ATOMS: atom_id res chain seq x y z
N MET A 1 -48.27 -8.00 -0.19
CA MET A 1 -46.96 -7.71 -0.81
C MET A 1 -46.01 -8.74 -0.29
N ASP A 2 -45.58 -9.68 -1.13
CA ASP A 2 -44.81 -10.83 -0.68
C ASP A 2 -43.38 -10.39 -0.36
N ALA A 3 -43.02 -10.44 0.93
CA ALA A 3 -41.71 -9.99 1.41
C ALA A 3 -40.56 -10.93 0.97
N GLY A 4 -40.87 -12.19 0.67
CA GLY A 4 -39.90 -13.22 0.28
C GLY A 4 -39.11 -12.85 -0.99
N PRO A 5 -39.77 -12.64 -2.15
CA PRO A 5 -39.09 -12.30 -3.41
C PRO A 5 -38.20 -11.05 -3.32
N THR A 6 -38.64 -10.04 -2.58
CA THR A 6 -37.90 -8.78 -2.40
C THR A 6 -36.56 -8.99 -1.67
N LEU A 7 -36.52 -9.87 -0.66
CA LEU A 7 -35.28 -10.18 0.06
C LEU A 7 -34.26 -10.91 -0.83
N PHE A 8 -34.71 -11.85 -1.66
CA PHE A 8 -33.82 -12.57 -2.59
C PHE A 8 -33.22 -11.66 -3.65
N ILE A 9 -34.00 -10.71 -4.17
CA ILE A 9 -33.50 -9.71 -5.13
C ILE A 9 -32.48 -8.79 -4.47
N ALA A 10 -32.76 -8.29 -3.27
CA ALA A 10 -31.83 -7.43 -2.54
C ALA A 10 -30.50 -8.14 -2.21
N LEU A 11 -30.56 -9.40 -1.79
CA LEU A 11 -29.38 -10.23 -1.55
C LEU A 11 -28.58 -10.47 -2.85
N GLY A 12 -29.27 -10.75 -3.95
CA GLY A 12 -28.63 -10.94 -5.27
C GLY A 12 -27.85 -9.71 -5.73
N ILE A 13 -28.45 -8.52 -5.61
CA ILE A 13 -27.79 -7.25 -5.97
C ILE A 13 -26.57 -6.99 -5.08
N THR A 14 -26.72 -7.19 -3.77
CA THR A 14 -25.62 -6.99 -2.81
C THR A 14 -24.44 -7.92 -3.11
N LEU A 15 -24.73 -9.18 -3.47
CA LEU A 15 -23.71 -10.17 -3.80
C LEU A 15 -22.99 -9.82 -5.10
N MET A 16 -23.72 -9.35 -6.11
CA MET A 16 -23.13 -8.83 -7.36
C MET A 16 -22.17 -7.65 -7.12
N ILE A 17 -22.56 -6.70 -6.27
CA ILE A 17 -21.71 -5.57 -5.90
C ILE A 17 -20.44 -6.06 -5.21
N ALA A 18 -20.57 -6.99 -4.26
CA ALA A 18 -19.42 -7.54 -3.53
C ALA A 18 -18.43 -8.24 -4.48
N VAL A 19 -18.92 -9.03 -5.44
CA VAL A 19 -18.10 -9.69 -6.46
C VAL A 19 -17.39 -8.65 -7.34
N GLY A 20 -18.10 -7.60 -7.78
CA GLY A 20 -17.51 -6.52 -8.57
C GLY A 20 -16.35 -5.82 -7.86
N ILE A 21 -16.54 -5.48 -6.58
CA ILE A 21 -15.49 -4.88 -5.74
C ILE A 21 -14.29 -5.84 -5.62
N GLN A 22 -14.54 -7.13 -5.38
CA GLN A 22 -13.47 -8.11 -5.22
C GLN A 22 -12.62 -8.27 -6.49
N ILE A 23 -13.25 -8.29 -7.66
CA ILE A 23 -12.55 -8.35 -8.96
C ILE A 23 -11.70 -7.09 -9.16
N GLY A 24 -12.25 -5.90 -8.84
CA GLY A 24 -11.52 -4.64 -8.90
C GLY A 24 -10.26 -4.66 -8.02
N LEU A 25 -10.41 -5.08 -6.76
CA LEU A 25 -9.30 -5.20 -5.82
C LEU A 25 -8.25 -6.21 -6.28
N TYR A 26 -8.65 -7.34 -6.86
CA TYR A 26 -7.74 -8.34 -7.41
C TYR A 26 -6.88 -7.75 -8.53
N ASN A 27 -7.50 -7.06 -9.49
CA ASN A 27 -6.81 -6.43 -10.61
C ASN A 27 -5.84 -5.32 -10.15
N MET A 28 -6.26 -4.50 -9.18
CA MET A 28 -5.38 -3.48 -8.59
C MET A 28 -4.15 -4.10 -7.95
N ARG A 29 -4.30 -5.18 -7.17
CA ARG A 29 -3.16 -5.89 -6.55
C ARG A 29 -2.23 -6.47 -7.61
N LYS A 30 -2.78 -7.11 -8.65
CA LYS A 30 -1.98 -7.65 -9.76
C LYS A 30 -1.14 -6.56 -10.44
N ARG A 31 -1.73 -5.39 -10.72
CA ARG A 31 -1.02 -4.24 -11.28
C ARG A 31 0.09 -3.72 -10.34
N GLN A 32 -0.21 -3.56 -9.05
CA GLN A 32 0.79 -3.12 -8.07
C GLN A 32 2.01 -4.06 -8.00
N LYS A 33 1.79 -5.37 -8.10
CA LYS A 33 2.87 -6.36 -8.14
C LYS A 33 3.76 -6.21 -9.38
N LEU A 34 3.13 -6.00 -10.55
CA LEU A 34 3.84 -5.87 -11.83
C LEU A 34 4.63 -4.56 -11.94
N VAL A 35 4.07 -3.47 -11.43
CA VAL A 35 4.66 -2.13 -11.55
C VAL A 35 5.72 -1.86 -10.47
N TYR A 36 5.75 -2.65 -9.40
CA TYR A 36 6.70 -2.45 -8.29
C TYR A 36 8.18 -2.44 -8.71
N PRO A 37 8.70 -3.41 -9.49
CA PRO A 37 10.11 -3.40 -9.89
C PRO A 37 10.49 -2.18 -10.74
N GLU A 38 9.57 -1.73 -11.60
CA GLU A 38 9.76 -0.56 -12.44
C GLU A 38 9.83 0.71 -11.61
N LEU A 39 8.87 0.92 -10.69
CA LEU A 39 8.88 2.06 -9.77
C LEU A 39 10.14 2.06 -8.88
N TRP A 40 10.61 0.89 -8.46
CA TRP A 40 11.81 0.80 -7.65
C TRP A 40 13.04 1.27 -8.43
N LYS A 41 13.20 0.79 -9.67
CA LYS A 41 14.29 1.21 -10.56
C LYS A 41 14.22 2.71 -10.88
N GLU A 42 13.02 3.24 -11.09
CA GLU A 42 12.79 4.67 -11.32
C GLU A 42 13.22 5.49 -10.09
N PHE A 43 12.89 5.04 -8.89
CA PHE A 43 13.31 5.67 -7.65
C PHE A 43 14.84 5.66 -7.48
N GLU A 44 15.50 4.52 -7.68
CA GLU A 44 16.96 4.42 -7.60
C GLU A 44 17.65 5.36 -8.61
N THR A 45 17.10 5.44 -9.83
CA THR A 45 17.61 6.33 -10.88
C THR A 45 17.44 7.79 -10.49
N ALA A 46 16.29 8.17 -9.94
CA ALA A 46 16.02 9.52 -9.47
C ALA A 46 16.95 9.93 -8.32
N VAL A 47 17.20 9.01 -7.37
CA VAL A 47 18.16 9.24 -6.26
C VAL A 47 19.58 9.42 -6.79
N LYS A 48 20.02 8.55 -7.71
CA LYS A 48 21.36 8.63 -8.31
C LYS A 48 21.58 9.94 -9.07
N ASN A 49 20.55 10.44 -9.74
CA ASN A 49 20.61 11.65 -10.56
C ASN A 49 20.26 12.93 -9.80
N GLY A 50 19.89 12.85 -8.52
CA GLY A 50 19.47 14.01 -7.72
C GLY A 50 18.15 14.65 -8.19
N LEU A 51 17.25 13.88 -8.80
CA LEU A 51 15.99 14.38 -9.35
C LEU A 51 14.93 14.49 -8.23
N HIS A 52 14.99 15.56 -7.43
CA HIS A 52 14.21 15.68 -6.19
C HIS A 52 12.69 15.50 -6.37
N THR A 53 12.12 16.06 -7.44
CA THR A 53 10.69 15.92 -7.76
C THR A 53 10.30 14.47 -8.01
N ASP A 54 11.17 13.72 -8.69
CA ASP A 54 10.92 12.34 -9.08
C ASP A 54 11.10 11.41 -7.88
N ILE A 55 12.08 11.68 -7.02
CA ILE A 55 12.25 10.95 -5.75
C ILE A 55 10.97 11.09 -4.90
N ILE A 56 10.39 12.29 -4.80
CA ILE A 56 9.15 12.52 -4.04
C ILE A 56 7.96 11.82 -4.70
N SER A 57 7.79 11.99 -6.01
CA SER A 57 6.66 11.43 -6.76
C SER A 57 6.68 9.89 -6.72
N VAL A 58 7.81 9.28 -7.11
CA VAL A 58 7.98 7.84 -7.18
C VAL A 58 8.04 7.22 -5.78
N GLY A 59 8.71 7.87 -4.83
CA GLY A 59 8.74 7.44 -3.43
C GLY A 59 7.35 7.34 -2.82
N ASN A 60 6.47 8.31 -3.07
CA ASN A 60 5.08 8.23 -2.61
C ASN A 60 4.31 7.07 -3.28
N LYS A 61 4.48 6.84 -4.59
CA LYS A 61 3.87 5.69 -5.28
C LYS A 61 4.34 4.36 -4.67
N LEU A 62 5.63 4.25 -4.34
CA LEU A 62 6.20 3.06 -3.69
C LEU A 62 5.64 2.87 -2.28
N ILE A 63 5.54 3.94 -1.47
CA ILE A 63 4.96 3.87 -0.13
C ILE A 63 3.52 3.35 -0.17
N TYR A 64 2.71 3.67 -1.18
CA TYR A 64 1.35 3.10 -1.27
C TYR A 64 1.28 1.76 -2.02
N ASN A 65 2.41 1.24 -2.51
CA ASN A 65 2.45 -0.09 -3.12
C ASN A 65 2.44 -1.19 -2.05
N LYS A 66 1.48 -2.11 -2.15
CA LYS A 66 1.36 -3.25 -1.24
C LYS A 66 2.58 -4.18 -1.24
N TYR A 67 3.29 -4.29 -2.35
CA TYR A 67 4.42 -5.20 -2.52
C TYR A 67 5.77 -4.57 -2.15
N LEU A 68 5.76 -3.36 -1.57
CA LEU A 68 6.95 -2.71 -1.08
C LEU A 68 7.57 -3.52 0.07
N ARG A 69 8.79 -4.02 -0.14
CA ARG A 69 9.59 -4.70 0.88
C ARG A 69 9.99 -3.72 2.00
N GLN A 70 10.12 -4.25 3.21
CA GLN A 70 10.50 -3.45 4.39
C GLN A 70 11.88 -2.78 4.20
N GLU A 71 12.86 -3.51 3.66
CA GLU A 71 14.19 -2.97 3.34
C GLU A 71 14.11 -1.73 2.42
N HIS A 72 13.28 -1.80 1.38
CA HIS A 72 13.09 -0.71 0.43
C HIS A 72 12.37 0.48 1.08
N LEU A 73 11.42 0.22 1.99
CA LEU A 73 10.78 1.27 2.78
C LEU A 73 11.80 1.99 3.68
N THR A 74 12.70 1.25 4.32
CA THR A 74 13.78 1.83 5.12
C THR A 74 14.68 2.74 4.28
N ILE A 75 15.05 2.31 3.06
CA ILE A 75 15.85 3.12 2.12
C ILE A 75 15.11 4.41 1.75
N ILE A 76 13.80 4.34 1.43
CA ILE A 76 12.99 5.53 1.12
C ILE A 76 12.97 6.47 2.32
N HIS A 77 12.75 5.96 3.53
CA HIS A 77 12.70 6.75 4.75
C HIS A 77 14.03 7.46 5.04
N GLN A 78 15.16 6.74 4.94
CA GLN A 78 16.50 7.29 5.13
C GLN A 78 16.84 8.34 4.06
N THR A 79 16.46 8.10 2.81
CA THR A 79 16.64 9.05 1.70
C THR A 79 15.86 10.33 1.98
N ALA A 80 14.61 10.22 2.43
CA ALA A 80 13.78 11.37 2.78
C ALA A 80 14.36 12.16 3.96
N ILE A 81 14.87 11.49 5.01
CA ILE A 81 15.55 12.14 6.15
C ILE A 81 16.77 12.93 5.68
N LYS A 82 17.59 12.34 4.81
CA LYS A 82 18.81 12.98 4.31
C LYS A 82 18.47 14.24 3.51
N LEU A 83 17.52 14.14 2.59
CA LEU A 83 17.14 15.23 1.69
C LEU A 83 16.27 16.29 2.35
N GLU A 84 15.51 15.97 3.41
CA GLU A 84 14.71 16.95 4.17
C GLU A 84 15.58 18.06 4.79
N LYS A 85 16.84 17.74 5.16
CA LYS A 85 17.78 18.73 5.70
C LYS A 85 18.04 19.90 4.74
N GLU A 86 17.99 19.62 3.45
CA GLU A 86 18.27 20.59 2.38
C GLU A 86 16.98 21.05 1.67
N HIS A 87 15.94 20.20 1.67
CA HIS A 87 14.70 20.40 0.93
C HIS A 87 13.47 20.00 1.76
N ILE A 88 12.78 20.98 2.33
CA ILE A 88 11.61 20.77 3.20
C ILE A 88 10.47 19.94 2.58
N GLN A 89 10.39 19.89 1.24
CA GLN A 89 9.38 19.13 0.50
C GLN A 89 9.42 17.62 0.82
N PHE A 90 10.58 17.09 1.22
CA PHE A 90 10.75 15.69 1.60
C PHE A 90 10.10 15.31 2.93
N LYS A 91 9.69 16.30 3.75
CA LYS A 91 9.01 16.05 5.03
C LYS A 91 7.79 15.15 4.88
N SER A 92 6.99 15.38 3.82
CA SER A 92 5.80 14.57 3.52
C SER A 92 6.17 13.12 3.23
N LEU A 93 7.17 12.89 2.39
CA LEU A 93 7.67 11.57 2.03
C LEU A 93 8.20 10.83 3.26
N ARG A 94 8.96 11.53 4.13
CA ARG A 94 9.47 10.96 5.38
C ARG A 94 8.32 10.52 6.29
N LEU A 95 7.34 11.38 6.52
CA LEU A 95 6.20 11.07 7.38
C LEU A 95 5.38 9.89 6.83
N ASN A 96 5.15 9.85 5.52
CA ASN A 96 4.45 8.74 4.87
C ASN A 96 5.22 7.42 5.03
N ALA A 97 6.54 7.45 4.84
CA ALA A 97 7.38 6.26 5.00
C ALA A 97 7.39 5.77 6.46
N TYR A 98 7.53 6.70 7.41
CA TYR A 98 7.48 6.41 8.85
C TYR A 98 6.13 5.81 9.27
N ASN A 99 5.02 6.40 8.82
CA ASN A 99 3.68 5.89 9.12
C ASN A 99 3.51 4.47 8.58
N LYS A 100 4.00 4.17 7.36
CA LYS A 100 3.95 2.81 6.82
C LYS A 100 4.85 1.85 7.60
N GLN A 101 5.99 2.32 8.09
CA GLN A 101 6.89 1.50 8.91
C GLN A 101 6.22 1.11 10.23
N LEU A 102 5.56 2.07 10.90
CA LEU A 102 4.74 1.78 12.09
C LEU A 102 3.64 0.74 11.81
N HIS A 103 3.09 0.71 10.59
CA HIS A 103 2.12 -0.33 10.21
C HIS A 103 2.77 -1.71 10.05
N TYR A 104 4.01 -1.80 9.58
CA TYR A 104 4.75 -3.06 9.51
C TYR A 104 5.17 -3.57 10.90
N ASP A 105 5.54 -2.67 11.80
CA ASP A 105 6.07 -3.00 13.13
C ASP A 105 4.97 -3.26 14.17
N ARG A 106 3.68 -3.17 13.78
CA ARG A 106 2.56 -3.45 14.70
C ARG A 106 2.57 -4.93 15.11
N PRO A 107 2.59 -5.25 16.41
CA PRO A 107 2.40 -6.63 16.86
C PRO A 107 1.03 -7.12 16.37
N LEU A 108 0.98 -8.37 15.91
CA LEU A 108 -0.28 -8.99 15.51
C LEU A 108 -1.24 -8.97 16.71
N PRO A 109 -2.53 -8.62 16.50
CA PRO A 109 -3.50 -8.72 17.57
C PRO A 109 -3.59 -10.17 18.05
N GLU A 110 -3.61 -10.36 19.36
CA GLU A 110 -3.82 -11.67 19.96
C GLU A 110 -5.16 -12.27 19.50
N ILE A 111 -5.19 -13.60 19.35
CA ILE A 111 -6.38 -14.35 18.94
C ILE A 111 -7.50 -14.06 19.95
N GLY A 112 -8.50 -13.28 19.55
CA GLY A 112 -9.63 -12.87 20.40
C GLY A 112 -9.81 -11.34 20.57
N SER A 113 -8.82 -10.53 20.17
CA SER A 113 -8.97 -9.08 20.11
C SER A 113 -9.79 -8.66 18.87
N SER A 114 -10.84 -7.86 19.05
CA SER A 114 -11.68 -7.36 17.93
C SER A 114 -10.98 -6.32 17.04
N GLY A 115 -9.71 -6.01 17.31
CA GLY A 115 -8.92 -5.04 16.57
C GLY A 115 -7.87 -5.68 15.67
N GLY A 116 -8.25 -6.13 14.47
CA GLY A 116 -7.29 -6.23 13.37
C GLY A 116 -7.53 -7.38 12.40
N VAL A 117 -7.98 -7.00 11.20
CA VAL A 117 -8.04 -7.85 10.01
C VAL A 117 -6.66 -8.49 9.78
N LYS A 118 -6.61 -9.82 9.78
CA LYS A 118 -5.45 -10.63 9.36
C LYS A 118 -4.88 -10.06 8.07
N GLN A 119 -3.66 -9.55 8.13
CA GLN A 119 -2.82 -9.32 6.94
C GLN A 119 -1.80 -10.45 6.87
N SER A 120 -2.22 -11.63 6.38
CA SER A 120 -1.31 -12.70 6.00
C SER A 120 -0.63 -12.34 4.67
N TRP A 121 0.56 -11.73 4.74
CA TRP A 121 1.40 -11.41 3.58
C TRP A 121 2.58 -12.36 3.36
N PHE A 122 2.63 -13.49 4.09
CA PHE A 122 3.64 -14.53 3.86
C PHE A 122 3.05 -15.89 4.23
N ASP A 123 2.49 -16.58 3.24
CA ASP A 123 2.51 -18.04 3.20
C ASP A 123 3.15 -18.41 1.85
N GLY A 124 4.47 -18.30 1.84
CA GLY A 124 5.34 -18.85 0.80
C GLY A 124 6.21 -19.92 1.45
N LYS A 125 5.67 -21.13 1.56
CA LYS A 125 6.43 -22.37 1.59
C LYS A 125 6.00 -23.21 0.40
#